data_AF-A0A7T8HI77-F1
#
_entry.id   AF-A0A7T8HI77-F1
#
_cell.length_a   1.000
_cell.length_b   1.000
_cell.length_c   1.000
_cell.angle_alpha   90.00
_cell.angle_beta   90.00
_cell.angle_gamma   90.00
#
_symmetry.space_group_name_H-M   'P 1'
#
loop_
_entity.id
_entity.type
_entity.pdbx_description
1 polymer ?
#
loop_
_entity_poly.entity_id
_entity_poly.type
_entity_poly.pdbx_seq_one_letter_code
_entity_poly.pdbx_strand_id
1 'polypeptide(L)' 'MISIIYGIAHRAVQVAINDVARSITGCRRRDHIRIEDLLRTAKIPSLNEIPSWL' A
#
# COMPACT_ATOMS: atom_id res chain seq x y z
N MET A 1 16.57 10.16 15.61
CA MET A 1 15.23 9.80 16.13
C MET A 1 14.10 10.12 15.15
N ILE A 2 14.04 11.30 14.55
CA ILE A 2 12.99 11.68 13.56
C ILE A 2 12.91 10.71 12.37
N SER A 3 14.04 10.23 11.83
CA SER A 3 14.05 9.28 10.69
C SER A 3 13.46 7.90 11.01
N ILE A 4 13.49 7.45 12.27
CA ILE A 4 12.91 6.16 12.68
C ILE A 4 11.38 6.26 12.67
N ILE A 5 10.84 7.35 13.22
CA ILE A 5 9.40 7.62 13.25
C ILE A 5 8.85 7.72 11.82
N TYR A 6 9.58 8.40 10.93
CA TYR A 6 9.22 8.52 9.52
C TYR A 6 9.16 7.16 8.82
N GLY A 7 10.15 6.28 9.06
CA GLY A 7 10.15 4.92 8.52
C GLY A 7 8.99 4.05 9.03
N ILE A 8 8.61 4.21 10.30
CA ILE A 8 7.47 3.48 10.90
C ILE A 8 6.14 3.96 10.29
N ALA A 9 5.95 5.28 10.18
CA ALA A 9 4.75 5.85 9.57
C ALA A 9 4.61 5.42 8.11
N HIS A 10 5.69 5.50 7.33
CA HIS A 10 5.70 5.07 5.94
C HIS A 10 5.28 3.60 5.78
N ARG A 11 5.83 2.71 6.62
CA ARG A 11 5.46 1.29 6.62
C ARG A 11 3.99 1.07 6.99
N ALA A 12 3.47 1.81 7.96
CA ALA A 12 2.07 1.71 8.36
C ALA A 12 1.11 2.12 7.24
N VAL A 13 1.43 3.21 6.52
CA VAL A 13 0.60 3.67 5.39
C VAL A 13 0.65 2.67 4.23
N GLN A 14 1.81 2.08 3.92
CA GLN A 14 1.90 1.02 2.90
C GLN A 14 1.01 -0.18 3.23
N VAL A 15 0.99 -0.61 4.50
CA VAL A 15 0.13 -1.73 4.94
C VAL A 15 -1.34 -1.36 4.81
N ALA A 16 -1.73 -0.15 5.22
CA ALA A 16 -3.10 0.33 5.13
C ALA A 16 -3.60 0.35 3.67
N ILE A 17 -2.81 0.89 2.75
CA ILE A 17 -3.14 0.92 1.31
C ILE A 17 -3.32 -0.49 0.74
N ASN A 18 -2.41 -1.41 1.09
CA ASN A 18 -2.50 -2.79 0.61
C ASN A 18 -3.74 -3.51 1.15
N ASP A 19 -4.13 -3.27 2.39
CA ASP A 19 -5.33 -3.87 2.97
C ASP A 19 -6.61 -3.27 2.38
N VAL A 20 -6.63 -1.97 2.07
CA VAL A 20 -7.73 -1.34 1.31
C VAL A 20 -7.84 -1.95 -0.08
N ALA A 21 -6.73 -2.11 -0.80
CA ALA A 21 -6.73 -2.71 -2.14
C ALA A 21 -7.25 -4.15 -2.11
N ARG A 22 -6.91 -4.93 -1.07
CA ARG A 22 -7.48 -6.28 -0.85
C ARG A 22 -8.97 -6.26 -0.56
N SER A 23 -9.44 -5.29 0.21
CA SER A 23 -10.87 -5.14 0.51
C SER A 23 -11.68 -4.86 -0.77
N ILE A 24 -11.16 -4.02 -1.67
CA ILE A 24 -11.82 -3.67 -2.93
C ILE A 24 -11.82 -4.84 -3.92
N THR A 25 -10.68 -5.53 -4.06
CA THR A 25 -10.49 -6.60 -5.05
C THR A 25 -11.01 -7.96 -4.57
N GLY A 26 -11.27 -8.12 -3.27
CA GLY A 26 -11.62 -9.39 -2.65
C GLY A 26 -10.43 -10.36 -2.51
N CYS A 27 -9.22 -9.93 -2.87
CA CYS A 27 -8.01 -10.76 -2.82
C CYS A 27 -7.55 -11.00 -1.38
N ARG A 28 -7.16 -12.24 -1.09
CA ARG A 28 -6.61 -12.65 0.21
C ARG A 28 -5.08 -12.66 0.16
N ARG A 29 -4.44 -12.55 1.32
CA ARG A 29 -2.95 -12.63 1.43
C ARG A 29 -2.38 -13.93 0.89
N ARG A 30 -3.14 -15.03 0.97
CA ARG A 30 -2.79 -16.37 0.48
C ARG A 30 -2.84 -16.52 -1.04
N ASP A 31 -3.39 -15.55 -1.75
CA ASP A 31 -3.51 -15.62 -3.22
C ASP A 31 -2.18 -15.27 -3.90
N HIS A 32 -1.16 -14.87 -3.13
CA HIS A 32 0.20 -14.57 -3.59
C HIS A 32 0.29 -13.58 -4.77
N ILE A 33 -0.70 -12.70 -4.89
CA ILE A 33 -0.76 -11.66 -5.92
C ILE A 33 0.29 -10.60 -5.62
N ARG A 34 1.00 -10.14 -6.66
CA ARG A 34 1.95 -9.03 -6.56
C ARG A 34 1.19 -7.76 -6.16
N ILE A 35 1.79 -6.97 -5.27
CA ILE A 35 1.16 -5.73 -4.78
C ILE A 35 0.87 -4.76 -5.93
N GLU A 36 1.74 -4.68 -6.94
CA GLU A 36 1.51 -3.83 -8.11
C GLU A 36 0.23 -4.23 -8.87
N ASP A 37 0.05 -5.53 -9.13
CA ASP A 37 -1.14 -6.05 -9.82
C ASP A 37 -2.41 -5.86 -8.99
N LEU A 38 -2.29 -6.02 -7.66
CA LEU A 38 -3.37 -5.75 -6.71
C LEU A 38 -3.81 -4.29 -6.75
N LEU A 39 -2.85 -3.36 -6.72
CA LEU A 39 -3.11 -1.91 -6.74
C LEU A 39 -3.67 -1.45 -8.09
N ARG A 40 -3.12 -1.96 -9.20
CA ARG A 40 -3.67 -1.72 -10.55
C ARG A 40 -5.11 -2.20 -10.67
N THR A 41 -5.41 -3.39 -10.15
CA THR A 41 -6.77 -3.96 -10.17
C THR A 41 -7.72 -3.16 -9.27
N ALA A 42 -7.26 -2.72 -8.11
CA ALA A 42 -8.01 -1.85 -7.20
C ALA A 42 -8.14 -0.40 -7.71
N LYS A 43 -7.43 -0.03 -8.79
CA LYS A 43 -7.28 1.35 -9.31
C LYS A 43 -6.79 2.33 -8.23
N ILE A 44 -5.92 1.86 -7.34
CA ILE A 44 -5.30 2.69 -6.29
C ILE A 44 -3.85 3.00 -6.69
N PRO A 45 -3.40 4.26 -6.61
CA PRO A 45 -2.01 4.61 -6.84
C PRO A 45 -1.11 3.97 -5.79
N SER A 46 0.06 3.50 -6.22
CA SER A 46 1.05 3.00 -5.26
C SER A 46 1.61 4.15 -4.42
N LEU A 47 2.05 3.86 -3.20
CA LEU A 47 2.62 4.89 -2.32
C LEU A 47 3.85 5.58 -2.94
N ASN A 48 4.55 4.89 -3.85
CA ASN A 48 5.69 5.45 -4.61
C ASN A 48 5.26 6.42 -5.72
N GLU A 49 3.98 6.35 -6.16
CA GLU A 49 3.37 7.28 -7.12
C GLU A 49 2.62 8.41 -6.42
N ILE A 50 2.38 8.29 -5.11
CA ILE A 50 1.83 9.41 -4.32
C ILE A 50 2.92 10.48 -4.27
N PRO A 51 2.63 11.70 -4.75
CA PRO A 51 3.61 12.77 -4.73
C PRO A 51 4.09 13.04 -3.30
N SER A 52 5.39 13.27 -3.12
CA SER A 52 6.03 13.48 -1.81
C SER A 52 5.60 14.75 -1.06
N TRP A 53 4.58 15.45 -1.55
CA TRP A 53 4.00 16.67 -0.98
C TRP A 53 2.62 16.46 -0.34
N LEU A 54 2.07 15.23 -0.40
CA LEU A 54 1.01 14.74 0.49
C LEU A 54 1.63 14.11 1.75
#